data_AF-A0A8S8Y4U3-F1
#
_entry.id   AF-A0A8S8Y4U3-F1
#
_cell.length_a   1.000
_cell.length_b   1.000
_cell.length_c   1.000
_cell.angle_alpha   90.00
_cell.angle_beta   90.00
_cell.angle_gamma   90.00
#
_symmetry.space_group_name_H-M   'P 1'
#
loop_
_entity.id
_entity.type
_entity.pdbx_description
1 polymer ?
#
loop_
_entity_poly.entity_id
_entity_poly.type
_entity_poly.pdbx_seq_one_letter_code
_entity_poly.pdbx_strand_id
1 'polypeptide(L)'
;MTYVGGEMDPYMENYYDERSHIDKAFQNWNGSVYWVQGMQDWNVDPHQVFGGPSGTVWYHAYEDAGYDVRGMLGQWNTITRVSEKHNAQDSGYGGEAIAEMTRWDWAEDLLEWFDYYLKGEGEKPDLHAQIQRNDGQWRVESTWPPRDAKPTPMTLPPAKPAGSWVGGVGGRRRPLRHRRIPFPSRRRPPLSPACRPHLQVSPTYDGGQIFAEPQDAETGLPWPPPWTSVPCRRL
;
A
#
# COMPACT_ATOMS: atom_id res chain seq x y z
N MET A 1 20.80 26.56 -9.80
CA MET A 1 20.83 25.87 -8.49
C MET A 1 19.87 24.70 -8.59
N THR A 2 20.38 23.51 -8.88
CA THR A 2 19.56 22.32 -9.17
C THR A 2 19.47 21.49 -7.90
N TYR A 3 18.45 21.73 -7.08
CA TYR A 3 18.04 20.75 -6.08
C TYR A 3 17.19 19.70 -6.81
N VAL A 4 17.85 18.81 -7.55
CA VAL A 4 17.27 17.52 -7.93
C VAL A 4 17.41 16.64 -6.68
N GLY A 5 16.40 15.85 -6.32
CA GLY A 5 16.37 15.09 -5.07
C GLY A 5 17.64 14.27 -4.78
N GLY A 6 17.81 13.86 -3.51
CA GLY A 6 19.03 13.21 -3.01
C GLY A 6 19.54 12.04 -3.86
N GLU A 7 18.69 11.38 -4.62
CA GLU A 7 19.05 10.31 -5.58
C GLU A 7 20.05 10.72 -6.68
N MET A 8 20.23 12.02 -6.96
CA MET A 8 21.13 12.54 -8.02
C MET A 8 22.39 13.23 -7.46
N ASP A 9 22.58 13.21 -6.14
CA ASP A 9 23.81 13.69 -5.50
C ASP A 9 24.81 12.53 -5.43
N PRO A 10 26.01 12.63 -6.04
CA PRO A 10 27.06 11.60 -5.93
C PRO A 10 27.45 11.27 -4.48
N TYR A 11 27.25 12.21 -3.54
CA TYR A 11 27.46 11.97 -2.11
C TYR A 11 26.33 11.17 -1.44
N MET A 12 25.25 10.91 -2.16
CA MET A 12 24.05 10.21 -1.70
C MET A 12 23.74 8.96 -2.55
N GLU A 13 24.66 8.54 -3.42
CA GLU A 13 24.47 7.42 -4.37
C GLU A 13 24.02 6.13 -3.67
N ASN A 14 24.50 5.87 -2.45
CA ASN A 14 24.11 4.72 -1.64
C ASN A 14 23.25 5.09 -0.41
N TYR A 15 22.87 6.36 -0.24
CA TYR A 15 22.28 6.87 1.01
C TYR A 15 20.97 6.16 1.39
N TYR A 16 20.11 5.94 0.39
CA TYR A 16 18.82 5.27 0.59
C TYR A 16 18.98 3.75 0.71
N ASP A 17 19.88 3.15 -0.08
CA ASP A 17 20.18 1.71 -0.02
C ASP A 17 20.75 1.32 1.36
N GLU A 18 21.65 2.13 1.91
CA GLU A 18 22.17 1.95 3.26
C GLU A 18 21.10 2.07 4.36
N ARG A 19 19.94 2.65 4.08
CA ARG A 19 18.83 2.82 5.03
C ARG A 19 17.64 1.91 4.73
N SER A 20 17.74 1.07 3.71
CA SER A 20 16.84 -0.06 3.58
C SER A 20 17.17 -1.09 4.67
N HIS A 21 16.15 -1.50 5.41
CA HIS A 21 16.26 -2.47 6.51
C HIS A 21 15.58 -3.80 6.18
N ILE A 22 14.56 -3.77 5.33
CA ILE A 22 13.74 -4.92 4.97
C ILE A 22 14.48 -5.94 4.09
N ASP A 23 15.35 -5.46 3.20
CA ASP A 23 16.30 -6.22 2.38
C ASP A 23 17.42 -6.84 3.23
N LYS A 24 17.93 -6.09 4.21
CA LYS A 24 18.97 -6.61 5.12
C LYS A 24 18.42 -7.67 6.04
N ALA A 25 17.21 -7.47 6.57
CA ALA A 25 16.51 -8.51 7.30
C ALA A 25 16.29 -9.74 6.41
N PHE A 26 15.91 -9.54 5.14
CA PHE A 26 15.69 -10.64 4.20
C PHE A 26 16.96 -11.48 3.95
N GLN A 27 18.14 -10.87 4.00
CA GLN A 27 19.40 -11.58 3.80
C GLN A 27 19.95 -12.28 5.05
N ASN A 28 19.57 -11.80 6.24
CA ASN A 28 20.25 -12.18 7.49
C ASN A 28 19.33 -12.84 8.53
N TRP A 29 18.01 -12.73 8.36
CA TRP A 29 17.04 -13.34 9.27
C TRP A 29 16.91 -14.83 8.97
N ASN A 30 16.77 -15.65 10.02
CA ASN A 30 16.58 -17.10 9.90
C ASN A 30 15.40 -17.60 10.76
N GLY A 31 14.50 -16.70 11.14
CA GLY A 31 13.32 -17.04 11.93
C GLY A 31 12.03 -16.93 11.14
N SER A 32 10.92 -17.26 11.80
CA SER A 32 9.57 -17.00 11.30
C SER A 32 9.27 -15.49 11.23
N VAL A 33 8.30 -15.07 10.40
CA VAL A 33 7.88 -13.67 10.24
C VAL A 33 6.37 -13.55 10.48
N TYR A 34 5.98 -12.83 11.52
CA TYR A 34 4.58 -12.44 11.75
C TYR A 34 4.39 -10.97 11.38
N TRP A 35 3.70 -10.70 10.27
CA TRP A 35 3.52 -9.37 9.71
C TRP A 35 2.22 -8.73 10.18
N VAL A 36 2.30 -7.60 10.90
CA VAL A 36 1.14 -6.78 11.26
C VAL A 36 1.22 -5.44 10.56
N GLN A 37 0.24 -5.10 9.73
CA GLN A 37 0.23 -3.84 8.99
C GLN A 37 -1.18 -3.23 8.96
N GLY A 38 -1.24 -1.91 9.21
CA GLY A 38 -2.45 -1.13 8.96
C GLY A 38 -2.53 -0.74 7.49
N MET A 39 -3.61 -1.12 6.81
CA MET A 39 -3.88 -0.77 5.41
C MET A 39 -4.26 0.72 5.22
N GLN A 40 -4.50 1.42 6.34
CA GLN A 40 -4.75 2.86 6.43
C GLN A 40 -3.63 3.56 7.23
N ASP A 41 -2.48 2.92 7.39
CA ASP A 41 -1.32 3.56 8.02
C ASP A 41 -0.68 4.53 7.01
N TRP A 42 -0.91 5.82 7.18
CA TRP A 42 -0.40 6.85 6.26
C TRP A 42 1.01 7.32 6.63
N ASN A 43 1.53 6.92 7.79
CA ASN A 43 2.87 7.27 8.22
C ASN A 43 3.88 6.24 7.72
N VAL A 44 3.55 4.95 7.87
CA VAL A 44 4.28 3.80 7.35
C VAL A 44 3.38 3.08 6.37
N ASP A 45 3.32 3.63 5.16
CA ASP A 45 2.37 3.20 4.13
C ASP A 45 2.59 1.73 3.71
N PRO A 46 1.50 0.94 3.53
CA PRO A 46 1.56 -0.47 3.14
C PRO A 46 2.42 -0.77 1.91
N HIS A 47 2.68 0.20 1.02
CA HIS A 47 3.58 0.02 -0.12
C HIS A 47 4.99 -0.40 0.30
N GLN A 48 5.46 -0.01 1.49
CA GLN A 48 6.77 -0.42 2.02
C GLN A 48 6.93 -1.94 2.06
N VAL A 49 5.81 -2.68 2.13
CA VAL A 49 5.75 -4.14 2.23
C VAL A 49 5.19 -4.74 0.96
N PHE A 50 4.05 -4.23 0.49
CA PHE A 50 3.26 -4.86 -0.57
C PHE A 50 3.53 -4.26 -1.96
N GLY A 51 4.41 -3.28 -2.05
CA GLY A 51 4.78 -2.62 -3.30
C GLY A 51 6.14 -1.93 -3.19
N GLY A 52 7.15 -2.65 -2.68
CA GLY A 52 8.53 -2.20 -2.49
C GLY A 52 9.20 -1.72 -3.79
N PRO A 53 10.55 -1.72 -3.89
CA PRO A 53 11.24 -1.28 -5.12
C PRO A 53 10.56 -1.86 -6.37
N SER A 54 10.46 -1.08 -7.45
CA SER A 54 9.58 -1.44 -8.58
C SER A 54 9.73 -2.91 -9.01
N GLY A 55 8.69 -3.71 -8.75
CA GLY A 55 8.68 -5.15 -9.02
C GLY A 55 8.78 -6.06 -7.79
N THR A 56 9.11 -5.55 -6.62
CA THR A 56 9.27 -6.32 -5.38
C THR A 56 8.04 -6.18 -4.48
N VAL A 57 7.42 -7.32 -4.15
CA VAL A 57 6.47 -7.43 -3.05
C VAL A 57 7.22 -8.18 -1.94
N TRP A 58 7.62 -7.49 -0.88
CA TRP A 58 8.46 -8.08 0.16
C TRP A 58 7.77 -9.26 0.83
N TYR A 59 6.47 -9.18 1.07
CA TYR A 59 5.70 -10.30 1.63
C TYR A 59 5.90 -11.58 0.81
N HIS A 60 5.75 -11.52 -0.52
CA HIS A 60 6.02 -12.66 -1.40
C HIS A 60 7.50 -13.03 -1.47
N ALA A 61 8.41 -12.06 -1.45
CA ALA A 61 9.84 -12.34 -1.49
C ALA A 61 10.27 -13.22 -0.30
N TYR A 62 9.78 -12.91 0.91
CA TYR A 62 10.02 -13.74 2.09
C TYR A 62 9.37 -15.13 1.96
N GLU A 63 8.11 -15.23 1.53
CA GLU A 63 7.49 -16.54 1.29
C GLU A 63 8.27 -17.38 0.26
N ASP A 64 8.67 -16.78 -0.86
CA ASP A 64 9.37 -17.44 -1.97
C ASP A 64 10.78 -17.90 -1.56
N ALA A 65 11.39 -17.23 -0.59
CA ALA A 65 12.67 -17.64 0.01
C ALA A 65 12.50 -18.75 1.07
N GLY A 66 11.27 -19.20 1.34
CA GLY A 66 10.97 -20.30 2.26
C GLY A 66 10.82 -19.87 3.72
N TYR A 67 10.65 -18.58 4.00
CA TYR A 67 10.30 -18.12 5.35
C TYR A 67 8.87 -18.55 5.71
N ASP A 68 8.66 -18.91 6.97
CA ASP A 68 7.33 -19.06 7.53
C ASP A 68 6.73 -17.66 7.78
N VAL A 69 5.87 -17.20 6.87
CA VAL A 69 5.27 -15.86 6.90
C VAL A 69 3.77 -15.95 7.22
N ARG A 70 3.31 -15.17 8.20
CA ARG A 70 1.88 -14.98 8.51
C ARG A 70 1.53 -13.50 8.51
N GLY A 71 0.33 -13.14 8.07
CA GLY A 71 -0.10 -11.75 7.96
C GLY A 71 -1.37 -11.43 8.75
N MET A 72 -1.40 -10.29 9.45
CA MET A 72 -2.61 -9.68 10.00
C MET A 72 -2.70 -8.22 9.56
N LEU A 73 -3.62 -7.97 8.63
CA LEU A 73 -3.68 -6.76 7.82
C LEU A 73 -5.04 -6.09 8.07
N GLY A 74 -5.09 -5.14 8.99
CA GLY A 74 -6.33 -4.45 9.37
C GLY A 74 -6.52 -3.12 8.65
N GLN A 75 -7.72 -2.54 8.69
CA GLN A 75 -7.97 -1.15 8.24
C GLN A 75 -7.46 -0.11 9.26
N TRP A 76 -6.44 -0.47 10.06
CA TRP A 76 -5.85 0.40 11.08
C TRP A 76 -5.03 1.52 10.44
N ASN A 77 -4.97 2.66 11.14
CA ASN A 77 -4.05 3.76 10.90
C ASN A 77 -2.99 3.77 12.01
N THR A 78 -1.81 4.35 11.77
CA THR A 78 -0.76 4.68 12.75
C THR A 78 -1.27 5.11 14.14
N ILE A 79 -2.34 5.90 14.18
CA ILE A 79 -2.84 6.56 15.41
C ILE A 79 -3.74 5.63 16.24
N THR A 80 -4.18 4.48 15.71
CA THR A 80 -5.06 3.53 16.43
C THR A 80 -4.39 2.88 17.64
N ARG A 81 -3.06 2.98 17.75
CA ARG A 81 -2.30 2.57 18.94
C ARG A 81 -2.59 3.43 20.19
N VAL A 82 -3.16 4.62 20.02
CA VAL A 82 -3.55 5.51 21.13
C VAL A 82 -4.98 5.18 21.53
N SER A 83 -5.21 4.68 22.75
CA SER A 83 -6.52 4.22 23.23
C SER A 83 -7.63 5.26 23.10
N GLU A 84 -7.31 6.55 23.28
CA GLU A 84 -8.26 7.66 23.13
C GLU A 84 -8.69 7.93 21.69
N LYS A 85 -7.92 7.44 20.71
CA LYS A 85 -8.16 7.59 19.26
C LYS A 85 -8.45 6.25 18.58
N HIS A 86 -8.48 5.18 19.36
CA HIS A 86 -8.96 3.88 18.96
C HIS A 86 -10.46 4.03 18.64
N ASN A 87 -10.86 3.75 17.39
CA ASN A 87 -12.23 3.94 16.88
C ASN A 87 -12.65 5.39 16.58
N ALA A 88 -11.69 6.31 16.41
CA ALA A 88 -11.96 7.70 16.01
C ALA A 88 -11.58 7.98 14.54
N GLN A 89 -11.50 6.95 13.69
CA GLN A 89 -11.18 7.15 12.28
C GLN A 89 -12.35 7.76 11.51
N ASP A 90 -12.00 8.72 10.66
CA ASP A 90 -12.94 9.32 9.72
C ASP A 90 -13.31 8.32 8.60
N SER A 91 -14.47 8.56 8.01
CA SER A 91 -14.93 7.85 6.81
C SER A 91 -13.91 7.99 5.67
N GLY A 92 -13.57 6.88 5.01
CA GLY A 92 -12.51 6.80 4.00
C GLY A 92 -11.11 6.53 4.54
N TYR A 93 -10.92 6.56 5.87
CA TYR A 93 -9.64 6.31 6.54
C TYR A 93 -9.73 5.10 7.49
N GLY A 94 -10.56 4.12 7.14
CA GLY A 94 -10.83 2.93 7.94
C GLY A 94 -12.05 3.06 8.87
N GLY A 95 -12.74 4.21 8.85
CA GLY A 95 -13.95 4.46 9.64
C GLY A 95 -15.07 3.43 9.38
N GLU A 96 -15.19 2.95 8.15
CA GLU A 96 -16.20 1.99 7.72
C GLU A 96 -16.04 0.60 8.38
N ALA A 97 -14.81 0.27 8.78
CA ALA A 97 -14.46 -1.04 9.32
C ALA A 97 -14.36 -1.06 10.85
N ILE A 98 -14.55 0.09 11.53
CA ILE A 98 -14.32 0.28 12.97
C ILE A 98 -15.01 -0.78 13.83
N ALA A 99 -16.26 -1.12 13.52
CA ALA A 99 -17.06 -2.04 14.33
C ALA A 99 -16.40 -3.42 14.51
N GLU A 100 -15.66 -3.87 13.50
CA GLU A 100 -15.04 -5.20 13.45
C GLU A 100 -13.49 -5.11 13.44
N MET A 101 -12.95 -3.93 13.75
CA MET A 101 -11.52 -3.62 13.64
C MET A 101 -10.70 -4.10 14.84
N THR A 102 -11.28 -4.02 16.04
CA THR A 102 -10.65 -4.55 17.24
C THR A 102 -10.91 -6.04 17.31
N ARG A 103 -9.83 -6.82 17.29
CA ARG A 103 -9.85 -8.26 17.51
C ARG A 103 -9.06 -8.56 18.77
N TRP A 104 -9.46 -9.57 19.53
CA TRP A 104 -8.79 -9.99 20.77
C TRP A 104 -8.07 -11.32 20.63
N ASP A 105 -8.48 -12.11 19.64
CA ASP A 105 -7.90 -13.41 19.28
C ASP A 105 -6.49 -13.30 18.68
N TRP A 106 -6.03 -12.11 18.28
CA TRP A 106 -4.63 -11.89 17.88
C TRP A 106 -3.62 -12.24 18.99
N ALA A 107 -4.02 -12.11 20.26
CA ALA A 107 -3.16 -12.44 21.40
C ALA A 107 -2.98 -13.96 21.53
N GLU A 108 -4.03 -14.72 21.22
CA GLU A 108 -4.00 -16.18 21.15
C GLU A 108 -3.17 -16.65 19.96
N ASP A 109 -3.43 -16.10 18.76
CA ASP A 109 -2.64 -16.35 17.55
C ASP A 109 -1.12 -16.14 17.77
N LEU A 110 -0.74 -15.05 18.45
CA LEU A 110 0.67 -14.75 18.76
C LEU A 110 1.24 -15.65 19.85
N LEU A 111 0.44 -16.02 20.85
CA LEU A 111 0.88 -16.94 21.89
C LEU A 111 1.22 -18.30 21.27
N GLU A 112 0.34 -18.85 20.45
CA GLU A 112 0.56 -20.09 19.71
C GLU A 112 1.80 -19.99 18.80
N TRP A 113 1.96 -18.85 18.12
CA TRP A 113 3.15 -18.58 17.31
C TRP A 113 4.45 -18.65 18.12
N PHE A 114 4.47 -17.99 19.29
CA PHE A 114 5.65 -18.02 20.16
C PHE A 114 5.89 -19.38 20.79
N ASP A 115 4.85 -20.09 21.21
CA ASP A 115 4.98 -21.44 21.78
C ASP A 115 5.61 -22.40 20.76
N TYR A 116 5.17 -22.35 19.49
CA TYR A 116 5.76 -23.18 18.45
C TYR A 116 7.22 -22.80 18.12
N TYR A 117 7.50 -21.53 17.78
CA TYR A 117 8.83 -21.16 17.27
C TYR A 117 9.88 -20.94 18.38
N LEU A 118 9.47 -20.59 19.61
CA LEU A 118 10.42 -20.31 20.70
C LEU A 118 10.53 -21.47 21.70
N LYS A 119 9.46 -22.25 21.91
CA LYS A 119 9.48 -23.38 22.86
C LYS A 119 9.46 -24.75 22.18
N GLY A 120 9.04 -24.83 20.92
CA GLY A 120 8.84 -26.11 20.24
C GLY A 120 7.61 -26.86 20.75
N GLU A 121 6.62 -26.14 21.29
CA GLU A 121 5.38 -26.68 21.84
C GLU A 121 4.20 -26.34 20.92
N GLY A 122 3.18 -27.20 20.87
CA GLY A 122 1.99 -26.98 20.03
C GLY A 122 2.15 -27.38 18.56
N GLU A 123 1.10 -27.14 17.78
CA GLU A 123 1.09 -27.40 16.34
C GLU A 123 1.71 -26.23 15.56
N LYS A 124 2.17 -26.51 14.34
CA LYS A 124 2.69 -25.44 13.46
C LYS A 124 1.55 -24.48 13.13
N PRO A 125 1.69 -23.16 13.37
CA PRO A 125 0.65 -22.20 13.06
C PRO A 125 0.37 -22.12 11.55
N ASP A 126 -0.88 -21.86 11.19
CA ASP A 126 -1.24 -21.58 9.80
C ASP A 126 -0.55 -20.31 9.27
N LEU A 127 -0.06 -20.38 8.03
CA LEU A 127 0.73 -19.35 7.36
C LEU A 127 -0.11 -18.51 6.39
N HIS A 128 -1.34 -18.15 6.78
CA HIS A 128 -2.24 -17.35 5.96
C HIS A 128 -2.08 -15.85 6.23
N ALA A 129 -2.63 -15.05 5.31
CA ALA A 129 -2.84 -13.63 5.50
C ALA A 129 -4.31 -13.37 5.88
N GLN A 130 -4.53 -12.76 7.03
CA GLN A 130 -5.84 -12.23 7.44
C GLN A 130 -5.92 -10.78 7.00
N ILE A 131 -6.86 -10.45 6.12
CA ILE A 131 -7.04 -9.09 5.58
C ILE A 131 -8.44 -8.58 5.90
N GLN A 132 -8.51 -7.41 6.54
CA GLN A 132 -9.77 -6.72 6.79
C GLN A 132 -10.17 -5.91 5.56
N ARG A 133 -11.40 -6.15 5.10
CA ARG A 133 -12.04 -5.40 4.02
C ARG A 133 -12.57 -4.06 4.55
N ASN A 134 -12.83 -3.14 3.63
CA ASN A 134 -13.37 -1.84 3.96
C ASN A 134 -14.77 -1.90 4.62
N ASP A 135 -15.55 -2.95 4.38
CA ASP A 135 -16.85 -3.16 5.03
C ASP A 135 -16.75 -3.82 6.42
N GLY A 136 -15.54 -3.87 7.01
CA GLY A 136 -15.28 -4.45 8.32
C GLY A 136 -15.04 -5.95 8.31
N GLN A 137 -15.47 -6.67 7.27
CA GLN A 137 -15.33 -8.12 7.21
C GLN A 137 -13.88 -8.56 7.08
N TRP A 138 -13.52 -9.63 7.80
CA TRP A 138 -12.23 -10.28 7.67
C TRP A 138 -12.28 -11.40 6.65
N ARG A 139 -11.23 -11.48 5.82
CA ARG A 139 -11.02 -12.57 4.86
C ARG A 139 -9.68 -13.23 5.16
N VAL A 140 -9.66 -14.55 5.04
CA VAL A 140 -8.43 -15.34 5.09
C VAL A 140 -7.99 -15.64 3.67
N GLU A 141 -6.76 -15.27 3.36
CA GLU A 141 -6.09 -15.53 2.09
C GLU A 141 -4.87 -16.39 2.31
N SER A 142 -4.53 -17.25 1.35
CA SER A 142 -3.29 -18.04 1.43
C SER A 142 -2.03 -17.17 1.45
N THR A 143 -2.10 -15.95 0.90
CA THR A 143 -0.99 -14.99 0.81
C THR A 143 -1.52 -13.59 0.50
N TRP A 144 -0.71 -12.55 0.68
CA TRP A 144 -1.06 -11.18 0.33
C TRP A 144 0.06 -10.39 -0.36
N PRO A 145 -0.24 -9.63 -1.42
CA PRO A 145 -1.49 -9.62 -2.20
C PRO A 145 -1.84 -11.01 -2.79
N PRO A 146 -3.09 -11.29 -3.20
CA PRO A 146 -3.43 -12.61 -3.72
C PRO A 146 -2.67 -12.90 -5.02
N ARG A 147 -1.98 -14.04 -5.11
CA ARG A 147 -1.18 -14.43 -6.29
C ARG A 147 -2.04 -14.71 -7.52
N ASP A 148 -3.30 -15.06 -7.32
CA ASP A 148 -4.29 -15.31 -8.38
C ASP A 148 -5.00 -14.03 -8.86
N ALA A 149 -4.60 -12.86 -8.36
CA ALA A 149 -5.14 -11.58 -8.80
C ALA A 149 -4.88 -11.36 -10.29
N LYS A 150 -5.95 -11.22 -11.08
CA LYS A 150 -5.87 -10.98 -12.52
C LYS A 150 -5.87 -9.48 -12.81
N PRO A 151 -4.83 -8.93 -13.46
CA PRO A 151 -4.84 -7.54 -13.90
C PRO A 151 -6.02 -7.29 -14.83
N THR A 152 -6.83 -6.30 -14.49
CA THR A 152 -7.92 -5.86 -15.37
C THR A 152 -7.47 -4.58 -16.07
N PRO A 153 -7.00 -4.65 -17.33
CA PRO A 153 -6.53 -3.46 -18.03
C PRO A 153 -7.72 -2.52 -18.26
N MET A 154 -7.52 -1.26 -17.90
CA MET A 154 -8.50 -0.20 -18.14
C MET A 154 -7.87 0.88 -19.00
N THR A 155 -8.43 1.09 -20.20
CA THR A 155 -7.99 2.17 -21.06
C THR A 155 -8.50 3.49 -20.51
N LEU A 156 -7.56 4.37 -20.14
CA LEU A 156 -7.90 5.74 -19.79
C LEU A 156 -8.31 6.47 -21.08
N PRO A 157 -9.51 7.07 -21.16
CA PRO A 157 -9.92 7.80 -22.34
C PRO A 157 -8.91 8.92 -22.63
N PRO A 158 -8.67 9.31 -23.89
CA PRO A 158 -7.75 10.40 -24.21
C PRO A 158 -8.17 11.64 -23.44
N ALA A 159 -7.23 12.28 -22.75
CA ALA A 159 -7.47 13.60 -22.19
C ALA A 159 -7.65 14.54 -23.38
N LYS A 160 -8.87 15.02 -23.65
CA LYS A 160 -9.01 16.12 -24.60
C LYS A 160 -8.12 17.24 -24.07
N PRO A 161 -7.20 17.81 -24.87
CA PRO A 161 -6.44 18.99 -24.47
C PRO A 161 -7.46 20.11 -24.28
N ALA A 162 -7.98 20.27 -23.06
CA ALA A 162 -8.96 21.30 -22.73
C ALA A 162 -8.24 22.65 -22.57
N GLY A 163 -7.34 22.97 -23.50
CA GLY A 163 -6.43 24.13 -23.46
C GLY A 163 -5.67 24.27 -22.14
N SER A 164 -5.61 23.23 -21.31
CA SER A 164 -5.24 23.35 -19.92
C SER A 164 -4.39 22.18 -19.45
N TRP A 165 -3.14 22.55 -19.20
CA TRP A 165 -2.16 21.80 -18.45
C TRP A 165 -2.73 21.30 -17.12
N VAL A 166 -2.50 20.03 -16.80
CA VAL A 166 -2.62 19.52 -15.43
C VAL A 166 -1.27 19.79 -14.78
N GLY A 167 -1.09 21.00 -14.25
CA GLY A 167 0.15 21.44 -13.64
C GLY A 167 -0.13 22.06 -12.28
N GLY A 168 0.46 21.51 -11.23
CA GLY A 168 0.62 22.18 -9.95
C GLY A 168 2.04 22.70 -9.85
N VAL A 169 2.24 24.01 -9.74
CA VAL A 169 3.49 24.59 -9.25
C VAL A 169 3.14 25.71 -8.29
N GLY A 170 3.90 25.77 -7.19
CA GLY A 170 3.77 26.70 -6.08
C GLY A 170 3.59 28.16 -6.50
N GLY A 171 2.83 28.88 -5.69
CA GLY A 171 2.60 30.30 -5.84
C GLY A 171 1.44 30.63 -6.80
N ARG A 172 0.26 30.90 -6.21
CA ARG A 172 -0.97 31.44 -6.84
C ARG A 172 -1.76 30.49 -7.76
N ARG A 173 -2.73 29.81 -7.13
CA ARG A 173 -4.10 29.53 -7.60
C ARG A 173 -4.26 29.22 -9.11
N ARG A 174 -3.72 28.10 -9.59
CA ARG A 174 -4.36 27.36 -10.69
C ARG A 174 -5.05 26.13 -10.12
N PRO A 175 -6.30 25.82 -10.53
CA PRO A 175 -6.99 24.65 -10.00
C PRO A 175 -6.25 23.38 -10.44
N LEU A 176 -5.93 22.52 -9.47
CA LEU A 176 -5.66 21.10 -9.70
C LEU A 176 -6.81 20.56 -10.57
N ARG A 177 -6.53 20.21 -11.81
CA ARG A 177 -7.54 19.63 -12.70
C ARG A 177 -7.62 18.15 -12.37
N HIS A 178 -8.50 17.82 -11.43
CA HIS A 178 -8.88 16.44 -11.16
C HIS A 178 -9.67 15.90 -12.35
N ARG A 179 -9.20 14.80 -12.92
CA ARG A 179 -9.94 14.06 -13.94
C ARG A 179 -10.42 12.76 -13.31
N ARG A 180 -11.72 12.65 -13.07
CA ARG A 180 -12.35 11.39 -12.66
C ARG A 180 -12.58 10.54 -13.89
N ILE A 181 -12.14 9.29 -13.84
CA ILE A 181 -12.35 8.30 -14.91
C ILE A 181 -13.20 7.18 -14.29
N PRO A 182 -14.48 7.04 -14.68
CA PRO A 182 -15.36 6.06 -14.08
C PRO A 182 -14.92 4.64 -14.45
N PHE A 183 -14.95 3.73 -13.49
CA PHE A 183 -14.73 2.32 -13.75
C PHE A 183 -15.87 1.79 -14.65
N PRO A 184 -15.58 1.05 -15.73
CA PRO A 184 -16.59 0.67 -16.73
C PRO A 184 -17.58 -0.40 -16.22
N SER A 185 -17.28 -1.05 -15.11
CA SER A 185 -18.12 -2.09 -14.50
C SER A 185 -18.85 -1.57 -13.27
N ARG A 186 -20.16 -1.86 -13.17
CA ARG A 186 -20.96 -1.67 -11.96
C ARG A 186 -20.71 -2.75 -10.89
N ARG A 187 -20.01 -3.83 -11.22
CA ARG A 187 -19.60 -4.83 -10.23
C ARG A 187 -18.50 -4.21 -9.37
N ARG A 188 -18.57 -4.43 -8.05
CA ARG A 188 -17.52 -4.11 -7.07
C ARG A 188 -16.63 -5.34 -6.87
N PRO A 189 -15.70 -5.68 -7.79
CA PRO A 189 -14.78 -6.75 -7.51
C PRO A 189 -13.93 -6.38 -6.28
N PRO A 190 -13.57 -7.34 -5.42
CA PRO A 190 -12.56 -7.08 -4.41
C PRO A 190 -11.26 -6.67 -5.12
N LEU A 191 -10.87 -5.42 -4.97
CA LEU A 191 -9.65 -4.88 -5.56
C LEU A 191 -8.47 -5.14 -4.62
N SER A 192 -7.39 -5.65 -5.21
CA SER A 192 -6.09 -5.81 -4.55
C SER A 192 -5.29 -4.50 -4.65
N PRO A 193 -4.40 -4.18 -3.70
CA PRO A 193 -3.67 -2.90 -3.61
C PRO A 193 -2.82 -2.51 -4.83
N ALA A 194 -2.60 -3.40 -5.80
CA ALA A 194 -1.70 -3.19 -6.92
C ALA A 194 -2.35 -2.45 -8.13
N CYS A 195 -2.96 -1.28 -7.92
CA CYS A 195 -3.34 -0.41 -9.04
C CYS A 195 -2.08 0.19 -9.68
N ARG A 196 -1.85 -0.09 -10.98
CA ARG A 196 -0.68 0.40 -11.73
C ARG A 196 -1.12 1.29 -12.89
N PRO A 197 -1.02 2.62 -12.78
CA PRO A 197 -1.34 3.51 -13.89
C PRO A 197 -0.21 3.49 -14.94
N HIS A 198 -0.56 3.17 -16.18
CA HIS A 198 0.33 3.32 -17.34
C HIS A 198 -0.04 4.61 -18.07
N LEU A 199 0.81 5.63 -17.98
CA LEU A 199 0.54 6.96 -18.51
C LEU A 199 1.62 7.37 -19.53
N GLN A 200 1.17 7.85 -20.68
CA GLN A 200 2.03 8.60 -21.60
C GLN A 200 1.96 10.07 -21.22
N VAL A 201 3.12 10.66 -20.90
CA VAL A 201 3.22 12.01 -20.33
C VAL A 201 4.23 12.82 -21.11
N SER A 202 3.90 14.09 -21.38
CA SER A 202 4.82 15.06 -21.98
C SER A 202 4.89 16.29 -21.08
N PRO A 203 5.90 16.39 -20.20
CA PRO A 203 6.03 17.54 -19.32
C PRO A 203 6.39 18.79 -20.12
N THR A 204 5.90 19.96 -19.69
CA THR A 204 6.23 21.26 -20.30
C THR A 204 7.63 21.74 -19.92
N TYR A 205 8.14 21.26 -18.80
CA TYR A 205 9.43 21.61 -18.22
C TYR A 205 10.27 20.35 -17.99
N ASP A 206 11.39 20.47 -17.29
CA ASP A 206 12.36 19.39 -17.07
C ASP A 206 11.86 18.27 -16.14
N GLY A 207 10.63 18.36 -15.62
CA GLY A 207 10.01 17.32 -14.81
C GLY A 207 8.57 17.64 -14.38
N GLY A 208 7.96 16.69 -13.69
CA GLY A 208 6.63 16.81 -13.10
C GLY A 208 6.25 15.59 -12.25
N GLN A 209 5.19 15.73 -11.46
CA GLN A 209 4.63 14.66 -10.65
C GLN A 209 3.18 14.41 -11.08
N ILE A 210 2.80 13.14 -11.11
CA ILE A 210 1.41 12.71 -11.30
C ILE A 210 0.97 11.97 -10.05
N PHE A 211 -0.21 12.35 -9.57
CA PHE A 211 -0.92 11.69 -8.49
C PHE A 211 -2.14 11.00 -9.09
N ALA A 212 -2.28 9.70 -8.82
CA ALA A 212 -3.45 8.92 -9.17
C ALA A 212 -4.05 8.32 -7.90
N GLU A 213 -5.36 8.52 -7.73
CA GLU A 213 -6.12 8.01 -6.59
C GLU A 213 -7.37 7.25 -7.07
N PRO A 214 -7.49 5.97 -6.72
CA PRO A 214 -8.75 5.26 -6.86
C PRO A 214 -9.73 5.75 -5.78
N GLN A 215 -10.95 6.08 -6.19
CA GLN A 215 -12.04 6.49 -5.29
C GLN A 215 -13.29 5.66 -5.56
N ASP A 216 -14.08 5.40 -4.51
CA ASP A 216 -15.45 4.89 -4.66
C ASP A 216 -16.30 5.97 -5.37
N ALA A 217 -16.99 5.56 -6.43
CA ALA A 217 -17.72 6.49 -7.29
C ALA A 217 -19.02 7.03 -6.66
N GLU A 218 -19.58 6.34 -5.66
CA GLU A 218 -20.81 6.73 -4.97
C GLU A 218 -20.51 7.62 -3.77
N THR A 219 -19.54 7.22 -2.94
CA THR A 219 -19.21 7.95 -1.71
C THR A 219 -18.12 9.01 -1.91
N GLY A 220 -17.31 8.87 -2.97
CA GLY A 220 -16.14 9.73 -3.22
C GLY A 220 -14.96 9.45 -2.29
N LEU A 221 -15.05 8.39 -1.48
CA LEU A 221 -14.00 8.02 -0.53
C LEU A 221 -12.82 7.34 -1.24
N PRO A 222 -11.59 7.56 -0.77
CA PRO A 222 -10.39 6.94 -1.34
C PRO A 222 -10.36 5.43 -1.08
N TRP A 223 -9.76 4.68 -2.01
CA TRP A 223 -9.51 3.24 -1.85
C TRP A 223 -8.09 2.99 -1.30
N PRO A 224 -7.91 2.17 -0.26
CA PRO A 224 -6.59 1.92 0.33
C PRO A 224 -5.74 0.86 -0.40
N PRO A 225 -4.40 1.05 -0.52
CA PRO A 225 -3.66 2.30 -0.32
C PRO A 225 -3.93 3.26 -1.50
N PRO A 226 -4.13 4.56 -1.25
CA PRO A 226 -4.75 5.46 -2.23
C PRO A 226 -3.82 6.09 -3.25
N TRP A 227 -2.51 5.83 -3.25
CA TRP A 227 -1.61 6.51 -4.17
C TRP A 227 -0.58 5.60 -4.81
N THR A 228 -0.49 5.68 -6.13
CA THR A 228 0.73 5.38 -6.88
C THR A 228 1.24 6.70 -7.45
N SER A 229 2.41 7.16 -6.99
CA SER A 229 3.11 8.27 -7.64
C SER A 229 3.98 7.72 -8.75
N VAL A 230 3.92 8.33 -9.95
CA VAL A 230 4.75 7.93 -11.08
C VAL A 230 5.64 9.12 -11.46
N PRO A 231 6.97 9.04 -11.27
CA PRO A 231 7.88 10.08 -11.71
C PRO A 231 7.88 10.14 -13.25
N CYS A 232 7.73 11.33 -13.80
CA CYS A 232 7.76 11.55 -15.25
C CYS A 232 9.04 12.31 -15.62
N ARG A 233 9.92 11.69 -16.41
CA ARG A 233 11.08 12.33 -17.04
C ARG A 233 10.93 12.35 -18.56
N ARG A 234 11.56 13.34 -19.18
CA ARG A 234 11.77 13.37 -20.63
C ARG A 234 12.81 12.30 -20.98
N LEU A 235 12.46 11.40 -21.92
CA LEU A 235 13.44 10.51 -22.58
C LEU A 235 14.46 11.33 -23.36
#